data_AF-A0A0P0V5M5-F1
#
_entry.id   AF-A0A0P0V5M5-F1
#
_cell.length_a   1.000
_cell.length_b   1.000
_cell.length_c   1.000
_cell.angle_alpha   90.00
_cell.angle_beta   90.00
_cell.angle_gamma   90.00
#
_symmetry.space_group_name_H-M   'P 1'
#
loop_
_entity.id
_entity.type
_entity.pdbx_description
1 polymer ?
#
loop_
_entity_poly.entity_id
_entity_poly.type
_entity_poly.pdbx_seq_one_letter_code
_entity_poly.pdbx_strand_id
1 'polypeptide(L)'
;MASMSVSSSRAPQWTARQNEQFERALAVYDRDTPERWHNIARAVAGKSADEVKLYYDLLVEDVKRIETGKVPFPAYRCPQPAIAG
;
A
#
# COMPACT_ATOMS: atom_id res chain seq x y z
N MET A 1 -31.02 0.79 1.74
CA MET A 1 -29.66 1.31 1.98
C MET A 1 -29.19 1.96 0.69
N ALA A 2 -28.86 3.26 0.72
CA ALA A 2 -28.34 3.95 -0.44
C ALA A 2 -26.88 3.51 -0.65
N SER A 3 -26.61 2.85 -1.78
CA SER A 3 -25.26 2.53 -2.22
C SER A 3 -24.58 3.85 -2.58
N MET A 4 -23.73 4.35 -1.69
CA MET A 4 -22.82 5.43 -2.02
C MET A 4 -21.77 4.84 -2.96
N SER A 5 -22.08 4.87 -4.25
CA SER A 5 -21.09 4.75 -5.30
C SER A 5 -20.12 5.90 -5.11
N VAL A 6 -19.10 5.68 -4.28
CA VAL A 6 -17.88 6.48 -4.31
C VAL A 6 -17.47 6.49 -5.77
N SER A 7 -17.55 7.66 -6.40
CA SER A 7 -17.07 7.86 -7.74
C SER A 7 -15.65 7.31 -7.76
N SER A 8 -15.45 6.23 -8.52
CA SER A 8 -14.15 5.60 -8.67
C SER A 8 -13.25 6.59 -9.40
N SER A 9 -12.71 7.56 -8.66
CA SER A 9 -11.42 8.13 -8.98
C SER A 9 -10.50 6.92 -9.03
N ARG A 10 -10.27 6.39 -10.23
CA ARG A 10 -9.46 5.19 -10.50
C ARG A 10 -8.22 5.29 -9.65
N ALA A 11 -8.20 4.62 -8.49
CA ALA A 11 -6.98 4.42 -7.76
C ALA A 11 -6.01 3.84 -8.79
N PRO A 12 -4.83 4.44 -8.98
CA PRO A 12 -3.92 3.99 -10.02
C PRO A 12 -3.76 2.49 -9.87
N GLN A 13 -4.09 1.70 -10.90
CA GLN A 13 -3.92 0.25 -10.77
C GLN A 13 -2.43 -0.04 -10.67
N TRP A 14 -1.99 -0.56 -9.53
CA TRP A 14 -0.60 -0.95 -9.28
C TRP A 14 -0.49 -2.46 -9.44
N THR A 15 0.39 -2.89 -10.34
CA THR A 15 0.71 -4.32 -10.48
C THR A 15 1.71 -4.74 -9.40
N ALA A 16 1.77 -6.04 -9.08
CA ALA A 16 2.77 -6.57 -8.15
C ALA A 16 4.20 -6.19 -8.53
N ARG A 17 4.52 -6.26 -9.83
CA ARG A 17 5.84 -5.85 -10.36
C ARG A 17 6.11 -4.35 -10.18
N GLN A 18 5.10 -3.49 -10.32
CA GLN A 18 5.27 -2.05 -10.07
C GLN A 18 5.47 -1.77 -8.58
N ASN A 19 4.74 -2.46 -7.69
CA ASN A 19 4.94 -2.35 -6.25
C ASN A 19 6.34 -2.78 -5.85
N GLU A 20 6.84 -3.90 -6.39
CA GLU A 20 8.20 -4.38 -6.14
C GLU A 20 9.26 -3.34 -6.58
N GLN A 21 9.11 -2.75 -7.78
CA GLN A 21 10.01 -1.69 -8.24
C GLN A 21 9.95 -0.44 -7.33
N PHE A 22 8.75 -0.09 -6.86
CA PHE A 22 8.54 1.03 -5.96
C PHE A 22 9.22 0.80 -4.60
N GLU A 23 9.04 -0.36 -3.97
CA GLU A 23 9.68 -0.70 -2.70
C GLU A 23 11.21 -0.69 -2.81
N ARG A 24 11.76 -1.29 -3.89
CA ARG A 24 13.19 -1.24 -4.18
C ARG A 24 13.70 0.19 -4.36
N ALA A 25 12.93 1.04 -5.06
CA ALA A 25 13.29 2.43 -5.28
C ALA A 25 13.23 3.26 -3.98
N LEU A 26 12.28 3.00 -3.08
CA LEU A 26 12.23 3.62 -1.75
C LEU A 26 13.46 3.31 -0.90
N ALA A 27 14.06 2.12 -1.06
CA ALA A 27 15.29 1.74 -0.38
C ALA A 27 16.54 2.46 -0.92
N VAL A 28 16.51 2.91 -2.18
CA VAL A 28 17.61 3.65 -2.83
C VAL A 28 17.48 5.16 -2.62
N TYR A 29 16.25 5.68 -2.73
CA TYR A 29 15.93 7.11 -2.64
C TYR A 29 15.25 7.40 -1.31
N ASP A 30 16.06 7.76 -0.32
CA ASP A 30 15.61 8.13 1.02
C ASP A 30 14.83 9.46 1.06
N ARG A 31 14.49 9.94 2.26
CA ARG A 31 13.66 11.14 2.45
C ARG A 31 14.38 12.44 2.05
N ASP A 32 15.70 12.46 2.10
CA ASP A 32 16.52 13.66 1.86
C ASP A 32 16.98 13.75 0.40
N THR A 33 16.71 12.71 -0.39
CA THR A 33 16.98 12.67 -1.82
C THR A 33 16.24 13.81 -2.56
N PRO A 34 16.95 14.70 -3.27
CA PRO A 34 16.32 15.72 -4.09
C PRO A 34 15.55 15.08 -5.24
N GLU A 35 14.40 15.65 -5.60
CA GLU A 35 13.51 15.11 -6.65
C GLU A 35 13.13 13.64 -6.43
N ARG A 36 13.04 13.20 -5.17
CA ARG A 36 12.77 11.81 -4.76
C ARG A 36 11.68 11.12 -5.59
N TRP A 37 10.53 11.77 -5.74
CA TRP A 37 9.37 11.18 -6.44
C TRP A 37 9.61 11.05 -7.94
N HIS A 38 10.29 12.00 -8.56
CA HIS A 38 10.72 11.89 -9.96
C HIS A 38 11.73 10.75 -10.14
N ASN A 39 12.67 10.58 -9.20
CA ASN A 39 13.66 9.51 -9.25
C ASN A 39 12.99 8.13 -9.14
N ILE A 40 12.02 7.97 -8.22
CA ILE A 40 11.25 6.74 -8.05
C ILE A 40 10.36 6.48 -9.27
N ALA A 41 9.67 7.50 -9.80
CA ALA A 41 8.83 7.34 -10.99
C ALA A 41 9.64 6.87 -12.22
N ARG A 42 10.89 7.31 -12.37
CA ARG A 42 11.79 6.78 -13.41
C ARG A 42 12.11 5.29 -13.23
N ALA A 43 12.09 4.78 -12.00
CA ALA A 43 12.33 3.36 -11.70
C ALA A 43 11.05 2.50 -11.82
N VAL A 44 9.86 3.11 -11.82
CA VAL A 44 8.57 2.40 -11.89
C VAL A 44 7.90 2.69 -13.23
N ALA A 45 8.06 1.76 -14.18
CA ALA A 45 7.51 1.94 -15.52
C ALA A 45 5.99 2.24 -15.51
N GLY A 46 5.60 3.31 -16.20
CA GLY A 46 4.20 3.70 -16.39
C GLY A 46 3.54 4.40 -15.19
N LYS A 47 4.34 4.97 -14.27
CA LYS A 47 3.84 5.80 -13.17
C LYS A 47 4.44 7.20 -13.20
N SER A 48 3.62 8.21 -12.91
CA SER A 48 4.08 9.58 -12.72
C SER A 48 4.61 9.82 -11.30
N ALA A 49 5.36 10.91 -11.09
CA ALA A 49 5.81 11.31 -9.76
C ALA A 49 4.63 11.55 -8.79
N ASP A 50 3.53 12.12 -9.29
CA ASP A 50 2.32 12.35 -8.50
C ASP A 50 1.63 11.04 -8.10
N GLU A 51 1.54 10.07 -9.02
CA GLU A 51 0.99 8.74 -8.71
C GLU A 51 1.85 7.99 -7.70
N VAL A 52 3.18 8.11 -7.80
CA VAL A 52 4.12 7.53 -6.83
C VAL A 52 3.94 8.17 -5.46
N LYS A 53 3.86 9.51 -5.39
CA LYS A 53 3.68 10.23 -4.13
C LYS A 53 2.35 9.86 -3.48
N LEU A 54 1.26 9.84 -4.24
CA LEU A 54 -0.06 9.41 -3.75
C LEU A 54 -0.02 7.98 -3.21
N TYR A 55 0.66 7.07 -3.90
CA TYR A 55 0.79 5.68 -3.45
C TYR A 55 1.62 5.55 -2.17
N TYR A 56 2.68 6.36 -2.02
CA TYR A 56 3.44 6.44 -0.79
C TYR A 56 2.61 6.96 0.38
N ASP A 57 1.81 8.00 0.19
CA ASP A 57 0.96 8.57 1.24
C ASP A 57 -0.07 7.55 1.74
N LEU A 58 -0.65 6.76 0.83
CA LEU A 58 -1.54 5.64 1.18
C LEU A 58 -0.81 4.54 1.98
N LEU A 59 0.42 4.19 1.58
CA LEU A 59 1.24 3.22 2.32
C LEU A 59 1.52 3.70 3.76
N VAL A 60 1.84 4.98 3.93
CA VAL A 60 2.07 5.58 5.26
C VAL A 60 0.79 5.55 6.10
N GLU A 61 -0.37 5.84 5.49
CA GLU A 61 -1.65 5.73 6.18
C GLU A 61 -1.94 4.30 6.64
N ASP A 62 -1.73 3.31 5.78
CA ASP A 62 -1.94 1.90 6.10
C ASP A 62 -1.01 1.43 7.22
N VAL A 63 0.28 1.79 7.19
CA VAL A 63 1.22 1.50 8.29
C VAL A 63 0.72 2.11 9.60
N LYS A 64 0.30 3.37 9.58
CA LYS A 64 -0.27 4.04 10.76
C LYS A 64 -1.52 3.34 11.28
N ARG A 65 -2.39 2.85 10.40
CA ARG A 65 -3.58 2.08 10.78
C ARG A 65 -3.21 0.75 11.43
N ILE A 66 -2.18 0.07 10.93
CA ILE A 66 -1.66 -1.17 11.52
C ILE A 66 -1.10 -0.88 12.92
N GLU A 67 -0.23 0.11 13.05
CA GLU A 67 0.41 0.48 14.32
C GLU A 67 -0.58 0.95 15.39
N THR A 68 -1.67 1.60 14.97
CA THR A 68 -2.73 2.08 15.89
C THR A 68 -3.81 1.03 16.17
N GLY A 69 -3.66 -0.21 15.70
CA GLY A 69 -4.64 -1.29 15.93
C GLY A 69 -5.97 -1.06 15.20
N LYS A 70 -6.00 -0.24 14.15
CA LYS A 70 -7.19 0.09 13.35
C LYS A 70 -7.34 -0.80 12.10
N VAL A 71 -6.67 -1.94 12.10
CA VAL A 71 -6.85 -3.01 11.11
C VAL A 71 -7.49 -4.21 11.80
N PRO A 72 -8.49 -4.86 11.18
CA PRO A 72 -9.07 -6.07 11.72
C PRO A 72 -8.00 -7.16 11.76
N PHE A 73 -7.86 -7.84 12.90
CA PHE A 73 -7.03 -9.03 12.96
C PHE A 73 -7.66 -10.13 12.09
N PRO A 74 -6.85 -10.90 11.35
CA PRO A 74 -7.33 -12.12 10.73
C PRO A 74 -7.92 -13.04 11.81
N ALA A 75 -9.10 -13.61 11.54
CA ALA A 75 -9.68 -14.63 12.40
C ALA A 75 -8.87 -15.92 12.23
N TYR A 76 -7.69 -15.99 12.85
CA TYR A 76 -6.92 -17.22 12.95
C TYR A 76 -7.75 -18.20 13.77
N ARG A 77 -8.45 -19.10 13.08
CA ARG A 77 -9.25 -20.15 13.72
C ARG A 77 -8.26 -21.07 14.45
N CYS A 78 -8.15 -20.92 15.77
CA CYS A 78 -7.38 -21.83 16.60
C CYS A 78 -8.07 -23.21 16.49
N PRO A 79 -7.38 -24.27 16.04
CA PRO A 79 -7.97 -25.60 16.04
C PRO A 79 -8.33 -25.95 17.49
N GLN A 80 -9.62 -26.01 17.81
CA GLN A 80 -10.05 -26.54 19.10
C GLN A 80 -9.66 -28.02 19.12
N PRO A 81 -8.97 -28.51 20.17
CA PRO A 81 -8.76 -29.94 20.31
C PRO A 81 -10.13 -30.60 20.40
N ALA A 82 -10.41 -31.52 19.46
CA ALA A 82 -11.64 -32.30 19.48
C ALA A 82 -11.68 -33.09 20.80
N ILE A 83 -12.63 -32.75 21.67
CA ILE A 83 -12.91 -33.56 22.85
C ILE A 83 -13.51 -34.86 22.30
N ALA A 84 -12.71 -35.93 22.29
CA ALA A 84 -13.17 -37.27 21.99
C ALA A 84 -14.06 -37.74 23.16
N GLY A 85 -15.33 -38.02 22.86
CA GLY A 85 -16.24 -38.74 23.75
C GLY A 85 -16.12 -40.24 23.59
#